data_AF-A0A0G1VNU7-F1
#
_entry.id   AF-A0A0G1VNU7-F1
#
_cell.length_a   1.000
_cell.length_b   1.000
_cell.length_c   1.000
_cell.angle_alpha   90.00
_cell.angle_beta   90.00
_cell.angle_gamma   90.00
#
_symmetry.space_group_name_H-M   'P 1'
#
loop_
_entity.id
_entity.type
_entity.pdbx_description
1 polymer ?
#
loop_
_entity_poly.entity_id
_entity_poly.type
_entity_poly.pdbx_seq_one_letter_code
_entity_poly.pdbx_strand_id
1 'polypeptide(L)'
;MVINGKEKSVLTTENRHKAIVETTEKFPVVIEYYIRRKEEKGTEAANISKEKVHEVENILETQYRNFLTDFANLRLPALSNTHTETLKRAQHMKHWIEFQDGYKNLYSGDTPMDEDWIQRLFWLCWYGSISDVNREVANGRGKVDYTISQGKKDKTLAEFKLAKSPSLKDNLQEQLELYKKVNQTEKGVWIIIFFTAEEGARARAILKEVGMENAENVVLIDARKDNKQPASKLKAKKLT
;
A
#
# COMPACT_ATOMS: atom_id res chain seq x y z
N MET A 1 -86.64 -3.48 47.03
CA MET A 1 -86.79 -4.19 45.75
C MET A 1 -85.48 -4.02 45.00
N VAL A 2 -84.69 -5.10 44.89
CA VAL A 2 -83.44 -5.17 44.11
C VAL A 2 -83.81 -5.25 42.61
N ILE A 3 -82.79 -5.11 41.73
CA ILE A 3 -82.73 -5.37 40.26
C ILE A 3 -82.74 -4.05 39.45
N ASN A 4 -81.81 -3.70 38.56
CA ASN A 4 -80.59 -4.35 38.04
C ASN A 4 -79.68 -3.27 37.41
N GLY A 5 -78.38 -3.55 37.35
CA GLY A 5 -77.41 -2.76 36.62
C GLY A 5 -77.64 -2.71 35.11
N LYS A 6 -77.05 -1.70 34.47
CA LYS A 6 -76.70 -1.76 33.05
C LYS A 6 -75.22 -1.47 32.89
N GLU A 7 -74.57 -2.46 32.31
CA GLU A 7 -73.16 -2.55 31.96
C GLU A 7 -72.64 -1.31 31.25
N LYS A 8 -71.42 -0.89 31.63
CA LYS A 8 -70.54 -0.13 30.76
C LYS A 8 -70.33 -0.95 29.49
N SER A 9 -70.85 -0.51 28.34
CA SER A 9 -70.49 -1.13 27.07
C SER A 9 -69.01 -0.87 26.83
N VAL A 10 -68.19 -1.90 27.04
CA VAL A 10 -66.76 -1.88 26.74
C VAL A 10 -66.62 -1.57 25.24
N LEU A 11 -65.88 -0.51 24.92
CA LEU A 11 -65.55 -0.13 23.54
C LEU A 11 -64.66 -1.22 22.92
N THR A 12 -65.29 -2.25 22.34
CA THR A 12 -64.63 -3.23 21.50
C THR A 12 -64.26 -2.59 20.16
N THR A 13 -63.21 -3.10 19.51
CA THR A 13 -62.73 -2.61 18.20
C THR A 13 -63.83 -2.62 17.14
N GLU A 14 -64.72 -3.62 17.22
CA GLU A 14 -65.88 -3.79 16.35
C GLU A 14 -66.96 -2.73 16.59
N ASN A 15 -67.25 -2.41 17.87
CA ASN A 15 -68.16 -1.33 18.23
C ASN A 15 -67.60 0.06 17.86
N ARG A 16 -66.27 0.23 17.86
CA ARG A 16 -65.61 1.45 17.36
C ARG A 16 -65.74 1.59 15.84
N HIS A 17 -65.47 0.53 15.09
CA HIS A 17 -65.60 0.56 13.64
C HIS A 17 -67.04 0.86 13.22
N LYS A 18 -68.02 0.24 13.87
CA LYS A 18 -69.44 0.49 13.62
C LYS A 18 -69.83 1.93 13.94
N ALA A 19 -69.41 2.46 15.09
CA ALA A 19 -69.65 3.86 15.46
C ALA A 19 -68.95 4.85 14.51
N ILE A 20 -67.76 4.54 14.01
CA ILE A 20 -67.06 5.36 13.00
C ILE A 20 -67.85 5.37 11.69
N VAL A 21 -68.29 4.21 11.20
CA VAL A 21 -69.08 4.11 9.96
C VAL A 21 -70.40 4.86 10.12
N GLU A 22 -71.16 4.61 11.17
CA GLU A 22 -72.45 5.29 11.44
C GLU A 22 -72.29 6.81 11.58
N THR A 23 -71.21 7.27 12.24
CA THR A 23 -70.94 8.71 12.38
C THR A 23 -70.55 9.34 11.05
N THR A 24 -69.81 8.61 10.22
CA THR A 24 -69.35 9.06 8.91
C THR A 24 -70.49 9.14 7.90
N GLU A 25 -71.42 8.17 7.95
CA GLU A 25 -72.65 8.18 7.15
C GLU A 25 -73.61 9.29 7.60
N LYS A 26 -73.75 9.49 8.92
CA LYS A 26 -74.63 10.52 9.48
C LYS A 26 -74.09 11.94 9.27
N PHE A 27 -72.78 12.11 9.17
CA PHE A 27 -72.12 13.41 8.97
C PHE A 27 -71.05 13.33 7.86
N PRO A 28 -71.44 13.23 6.58
CA PRO A 28 -70.51 13.07 5.46
C PRO A 28 -69.49 14.22 5.33
N VAL A 29 -69.88 15.42 5.77
CA VAL A 29 -69.03 16.63 5.79
C VAL A 29 -67.75 16.45 6.62
N VAL A 30 -67.71 15.50 7.54
CA VAL A 30 -66.51 15.19 8.34
C VAL A 30 -65.42 14.59 7.45
N ILE A 31 -65.77 13.79 6.43
CA ILE A 31 -64.81 13.29 5.44
C ILE A 31 -64.24 14.45 4.64
N GLU A 32 -65.08 15.36 4.14
CA GLU A 32 -64.62 16.53 3.39
C GLU A 32 -63.69 17.41 4.22
N TYR A 33 -64.01 17.66 5.50
CA TYR A 33 -63.15 18.43 6.39
C TYR A 33 -61.82 17.71 6.69
N TYR A 34 -61.85 16.38 6.81
CA TYR A 34 -60.63 15.58 7.00
C TYR A 34 -59.75 15.56 5.76
N ILE A 35 -60.33 15.40 4.56
CA ILE A 35 -59.63 15.49 3.27
C ILE A 35 -59.02 16.88 3.12
N ARG A 36 -59.81 17.93 3.31
CA ARG A 36 -59.33 19.32 3.24
C ARG A 36 -58.19 19.59 4.21
N ARG A 37 -58.30 19.14 5.47
CA ARG A 37 -57.23 19.25 6.47
C ARG A 37 -55.97 18.47 6.08
N LYS A 38 -56.09 17.34 5.37
CA LYS A 38 -54.95 16.56 4.87
C LYS A 38 -54.30 17.21 3.66
N GLU A 39 -55.09 17.79 2.77
CA GLU A 39 -54.62 18.55 1.61
C GLU A 39 -53.93 19.85 2.04
N GLU A 40 -54.50 20.59 3.00
CA GLU A 40 -53.94 21.81 3.58
C GLU A 40 -52.60 21.56 4.30
N LYS A 41 -52.43 20.41 4.95
CA LYS A 41 -51.20 20.04 5.70
C LYS A 41 -50.18 19.23 4.89
N GLY A 42 -50.54 18.76 3.70
CA GLY A 42 -49.64 17.97 2.84
C GLY A 42 -48.43 18.78 2.37
N THR A 43 -48.61 20.07 2.14
CA THR A 43 -47.55 21.03 1.75
C THR A 43 -46.55 21.27 2.88
N GLU A 44 -47.01 21.36 4.12
CA GLU A 44 -46.19 21.55 5.32
C GLU A 44 -45.29 20.32 5.57
N ALA A 45 -45.84 19.10 5.46
CA ALA A 45 -45.06 17.87 5.57
C ALA A 45 -44.03 17.71 4.44
N ALA A 46 -44.37 18.12 3.21
CA ALA A 46 -43.45 18.11 2.09
C ALA A 46 -42.32 19.14 2.25
N ASN A 47 -42.60 20.32 2.81
CA ASN A 47 -41.59 21.36 3.06
C ASN A 47 -40.63 20.97 4.18
N ILE A 48 -41.12 20.42 5.31
CA ILE A 48 -40.26 19.91 6.38
C ILE A 48 -39.35 18.78 5.87
N SER A 49 -39.88 17.91 5.00
CA SER A 49 -39.10 16.86 4.36
C SER A 49 -38.00 17.44 3.45
N LYS A 50 -38.33 18.46 2.64
CA LYS A 50 -37.36 19.14 1.77
C LYS A 50 -36.27 19.89 2.54
N GLU A 51 -36.64 20.63 3.59
CA GLU A 51 -35.67 21.33 4.44
C GLU A 51 -34.72 20.35 5.12
N LYS A 52 -35.25 19.24 5.64
CA LYS A 52 -34.43 18.20 6.28
C LYS A 52 -33.50 17.50 5.29
N VAL A 53 -33.95 17.26 4.06
CA VAL A 53 -33.09 16.75 2.98
C VAL A 53 -31.99 17.75 2.66
N HIS A 54 -32.33 19.03 2.50
CA HIS A 54 -31.37 20.08 2.18
C HIS A 54 -30.33 20.30 3.30
N GLU A 55 -30.75 20.20 4.56
CA GLU A 55 -29.86 20.25 5.72
C GLU A 55 -28.85 19.09 5.71
N VAL A 56 -29.32 17.87 5.43
CA VAL A 56 -28.45 16.68 5.32
C VAL A 56 -27.48 16.83 4.15
N GLU A 57 -27.92 17.32 3.01
CA GLU A 57 -27.07 17.59 1.84
C GLU A 57 -25.96 18.59 2.18
N ASN A 58 -26.31 19.69 2.86
CA ASN A 58 -25.34 20.72 3.27
C ASN A 58 -24.31 20.19 4.28
N ILE A 59 -24.74 19.36 5.24
CA ILE A 59 -23.83 18.70 6.19
C ILE A 59 -22.85 17.79 5.46
N LEU A 60 -23.35 16.96 4.53
CA LEU A 60 -22.51 16.05 3.74
C LEU A 60 -21.51 16.82 2.87
N GLU A 61 -21.95 17.88 2.20
CA GLU A 61 -21.08 18.71 1.37
C GLU A 61 -19.98 19.37 2.22
N THR A 62 -20.36 19.90 3.38
CA THR A 62 -19.41 20.53 4.32
C THR A 62 -18.41 19.51 4.84
N GLN A 63 -18.86 18.32 5.25
CA GLN A 63 -17.97 17.25 5.70
C GLN A 63 -17.01 16.79 4.60
N TYR A 64 -17.49 16.68 3.36
CA TYR A 64 -16.66 16.29 2.22
C TYR A 64 -15.60 17.35 1.89
N ARG A 65 -15.97 18.64 1.91
CA ARG A 65 -15.04 19.76 1.73
C ARG A 65 -13.99 19.80 2.83
N ASN A 66 -14.40 19.60 4.08
CA ASN A 66 -13.47 19.54 5.22
C ASN A 66 -12.52 18.35 5.10
N PHE A 67 -13.03 17.16 4.76
CA PHE A 67 -12.21 15.99 4.50
C PHE A 67 -11.18 16.22 3.39
N LEU A 68 -11.59 16.79 2.25
CA LEU A 68 -10.65 17.10 1.16
C LEU A 68 -9.58 18.11 1.59
N THR A 69 -9.97 19.10 2.40
CA THR A 69 -9.04 20.11 2.93
C THR A 69 -8.05 19.49 3.90
N ASP A 70 -8.52 18.67 4.84
CA ASP A 70 -7.69 17.95 5.81
C ASP A 70 -6.76 16.95 5.11
N PHE A 71 -7.26 16.25 4.09
CA PHE A 71 -6.49 15.34 3.27
C PHE A 71 -5.40 16.07 2.46
N ALA A 72 -5.71 17.21 1.85
CA ALA A 72 -4.74 18.02 1.12
C ALA A 72 -3.66 18.60 2.05
N ASN A 73 -4.03 18.92 3.29
CA ASN A 73 -3.12 19.43 4.33
C ASN A 73 -2.37 18.31 5.06
N LEU A 74 -2.70 17.04 4.82
CA LEU A 74 -1.96 15.90 5.33
C LEU A 74 -0.59 15.90 4.67
N ARG A 75 0.38 16.51 5.33
CA ARG A 75 1.78 16.54 4.91
C ARG A 75 2.38 15.17 5.18
N LEU A 76 2.03 14.20 4.33
CA LEU A 76 2.70 12.90 4.31
C LEU A 76 4.21 13.17 4.17
N PRO A 77 5.07 12.54 5.00
CA PRO A 77 6.50 12.66 4.84
C PRO A 77 6.80 12.33 3.38
N ALA A 78 7.56 13.20 2.70
CA ALA A 78 7.78 13.13 1.26
C ALA A 78 8.06 11.68 0.86
N LEU A 79 7.04 11.03 0.27
CA LEU A 79 7.09 9.62 -0.07
C LEU A 79 8.14 9.51 -1.17
N SER A 80 9.36 9.11 -0.80
CA SER A 80 10.28 8.64 -1.82
C SER A 80 9.62 7.43 -2.45
N ASN A 81 9.42 7.45 -3.76
CA ASN A 81 8.85 6.31 -4.48
C ASN A 81 9.63 5.03 -4.15
N THR A 82 8.97 3.88 -4.31
CA THR A 82 9.53 2.57 -3.94
C THR A 82 10.89 2.31 -4.57
N HIS A 83 11.14 2.86 -5.76
CA HIS A 83 12.40 2.69 -6.48
C HIS A 83 13.55 3.43 -5.81
N THR A 84 13.32 4.69 -5.46
CA THR A 84 14.30 5.51 -4.74
C THR A 84 14.57 4.94 -3.35
N GLU A 85 13.53 4.46 -2.65
CA GLU A 85 13.72 3.77 -1.37
C GLU A 85 14.57 2.51 -1.54
N THR A 86 14.23 1.64 -2.49
CA THR A 86 14.95 0.40 -2.76
C THR A 86 16.43 0.65 -3.06
N LEU A 87 16.73 1.62 -3.92
CA LEU A 87 18.11 2.02 -4.19
C LEU A 87 18.84 2.50 -2.93
N LYS A 88 18.21 3.34 -2.12
CA LYS A 88 18.81 3.79 -0.85
C LYS A 88 19.09 2.63 0.10
N ARG A 89 18.17 1.67 0.23
CA ARG A 89 18.36 0.47 1.07
C ARG A 89 19.49 -0.42 0.52
N ALA A 90 19.55 -0.63 -0.79
CA ALA A 90 20.61 -1.40 -1.45
C ALA A 90 21.98 -0.73 -1.30
N GLN A 91 22.05 0.60 -1.47
CA GLN A 91 23.27 1.37 -1.24
C GLN A 91 23.70 1.38 0.23
N HIS A 92 22.74 1.43 1.17
CA HIS A 92 23.03 1.28 2.59
C HIS A 92 23.64 -0.10 2.89
N MET A 93 23.05 -1.18 2.38
CA MET A 93 23.58 -2.54 2.50
C MET A 93 24.99 -2.64 1.87
N LYS A 94 25.20 -2.07 0.68
CA LYS A 94 26.52 -1.99 0.04
C LYS A 94 27.54 -1.31 0.95
N HIS A 95 27.20 -0.14 1.49
CA HIS A 95 28.09 0.60 2.37
C HIS A 95 28.43 -0.19 3.64
N TRP A 96 27.43 -0.83 4.26
CA TRP A 96 27.63 -1.67 5.44
C TRP A 96 28.57 -2.85 5.16
N ILE A 97 28.35 -3.55 4.03
CA ILE A 97 29.19 -4.69 3.62
C ILE A 97 30.63 -4.25 3.31
N GLU A 98 30.78 -3.18 2.52
CA GLU A 98 32.09 -2.77 1.99
C GLU A 98 32.96 -2.04 3.00
N PHE A 99 32.35 -1.28 3.92
CA PHE A 99 33.08 -0.33 4.76
C PHE A 99 32.82 -0.46 6.27
N GLN A 100 31.81 -1.22 6.70
CA GLN A 100 31.44 -1.37 8.11
C GLN A 100 31.52 -2.82 8.58
N ASP A 101 32.47 -3.58 8.03
CA ASP A 101 32.70 -4.99 8.36
C ASP A 101 31.50 -5.93 8.11
N GLY A 102 30.45 -5.47 7.41
CA GLY A 102 29.26 -6.27 7.12
C GLY A 102 29.59 -7.55 6.34
N TYR A 103 30.65 -7.52 5.51
CA TYR A 103 31.13 -8.70 4.76
C TYR A 103 31.41 -9.92 5.66
N LYS A 104 31.77 -9.73 6.94
CA LYS A 104 32.05 -10.83 7.89
C LYS A 104 30.82 -11.72 8.11
N ASN A 105 29.60 -11.18 7.94
CA ASN A 105 28.35 -11.92 8.08
C ASN A 105 27.95 -12.70 6.82
N LEU A 106 28.78 -12.62 5.76
CA LEU A 106 28.54 -13.28 4.48
C LEU A 106 29.44 -14.50 4.27
N TYR A 107 30.02 -15.05 5.34
CA TYR A 107 30.88 -16.23 5.30
C TYR A 107 30.55 -17.22 6.42
N SER A 108 30.67 -18.52 6.12
CA SER A 108 30.71 -19.61 7.10
C SER A 108 32.15 -20.09 7.17
N GLY A 109 32.90 -19.59 8.16
CA GLY A 109 34.35 -19.72 8.15
C GLY A 109 34.94 -19.03 6.93
N ASP A 110 35.51 -19.81 6.01
CA ASP A 110 36.10 -19.29 4.77
C ASP A 110 35.18 -19.35 3.54
N THR A 111 34.03 -20.00 3.65
CA THR A 111 33.10 -20.25 2.54
C THR A 111 32.08 -19.12 2.43
N PRO A 112 31.94 -18.47 1.26
CA PRO A 112 30.88 -17.49 1.03
C PRO A 112 29.48 -18.07 1.23
N MET A 113 28.59 -17.27 1.81
CA MET A 113 27.17 -17.58 1.95
C MET A 113 26.47 -17.67 0.59
N ASP A 114 25.33 -18.36 0.56
CA ASP A 114 24.48 -18.44 -0.61
C ASP A 114 23.64 -17.17 -0.84
N GLU A 115 23.02 -17.11 -2.02
CA GLU A 115 22.18 -15.98 -2.45
C GLU A 115 20.99 -15.77 -1.50
N ASP A 116 20.36 -16.85 -1.05
CA ASP A 116 19.20 -16.87 -0.15
C ASP A 116 19.50 -16.27 1.24
N TRP A 117 20.67 -16.54 1.81
CA TRP A 117 21.12 -15.88 3.03
C TRP A 117 21.27 -14.36 2.85
N ILE A 118 21.86 -13.92 1.74
CA ILE A 118 22.03 -12.49 1.44
C ILE A 118 20.67 -11.81 1.25
N GLN A 119 19.75 -12.47 0.54
CA GLN A 119 18.38 -12.01 0.40
C GLN A 119 17.71 -11.84 1.76
N ARG A 120 17.88 -12.80 2.70
CA ARG A 120 17.37 -12.66 4.08
C ARG A 120 17.98 -11.50 4.84
N LEU A 121 19.27 -11.21 4.67
CA LEU A 121 19.89 -10.04 5.31
C LEU A 121 19.27 -8.74 4.79
N PHE A 122 18.97 -8.66 3.50
CA PHE A 122 18.31 -7.49 2.93
C PHE A 122 16.91 -7.24 3.51
N TRP A 123 16.19 -8.29 3.94
CA TRP A 123 14.91 -8.16 4.65
C TRP A 123 15.03 -7.22 5.86
N LEU A 124 16.13 -7.32 6.60
CA LEU A 124 16.38 -6.52 7.80
C LEU A 124 16.57 -5.03 7.48
N CYS A 125 17.02 -4.70 6.27
CA CYS A 125 17.15 -3.31 5.83
C CYS A 125 15.81 -2.60 5.72
N TRP A 126 14.68 -3.30 5.68
CA TRP A 126 13.35 -2.71 5.50
C TRP A 126 12.66 -2.27 6.79
N TYR A 127 13.33 -2.40 7.95
CA TYR A 127 12.77 -1.91 9.22
C TYR A 127 12.36 -0.43 9.12
N GLY A 128 11.14 -0.16 9.61
CA GLY A 128 10.53 1.18 9.61
C GLY A 128 10.10 1.69 8.24
N SER A 129 10.13 0.85 7.19
CA SER A 129 9.55 1.20 5.90
C SER A 129 8.03 1.26 5.98
N ILE A 130 7.45 2.24 5.29
CA ILE A 130 6.01 2.36 5.06
C ILE A 130 5.56 1.61 3.81
N SER A 131 6.51 1.14 2.99
CA SER A 131 6.25 0.37 1.78
C SER A 131 5.85 -1.05 2.16
N ASP A 132 4.93 -1.64 1.39
CA ASP A 132 4.63 -3.06 1.46
C ASP A 132 5.76 -3.84 0.76
N VAL A 133 6.48 -4.66 1.53
CA VAL A 133 7.66 -5.41 1.07
C VAL A 133 7.34 -6.89 1.15
N ASN A 134 7.30 -7.55 -0.01
CA ASN A 134 7.00 -8.98 -0.09
C ASN A 134 8.19 -9.72 -0.67
N ARG A 135 8.58 -10.82 -0.02
CA ARG A 135 9.60 -11.75 -0.52
C ARG A 135 8.92 -12.84 -1.35
N GLU A 136 9.56 -13.26 -2.44
CA GLU A 136 9.15 -14.44 -3.23
C GLU A 136 7.74 -14.37 -3.86
N VAL A 137 7.33 -13.21 -4.36
CA VAL A 137 5.99 -13.06 -4.93
C VAL A 137 5.89 -13.72 -6.30
N ALA A 138 5.03 -14.73 -6.44
CA ALA A 138 4.70 -15.34 -7.73
C ALA A 138 3.54 -14.58 -8.41
N ASN A 139 3.85 -13.54 -9.20
CA ASN A 139 2.85 -12.72 -9.90
C ASN A 139 2.61 -13.17 -11.36
N GLY A 140 2.75 -14.47 -11.67
CA GLY A 140 2.52 -15.02 -13.00
C GLY A 140 3.61 -14.75 -14.06
N ARG A 141 4.65 -13.97 -13.71
CA ARG A 141 5.83 -13.67 -14.56
C ARG A 141 7.14 -14.25 -14.02
N GLY A 142 7.05 -15.24 -13.12
CA GLY A 142 8.20 -15.81 -12.40
C GLY A 142 8.27 -15.36 -10.94
N LYS A 143 9.19 -15.97 -10.20
CA LYS A 143 9.47 -15.68 -8.79
C LYS A 143 10.51 -14.56 -8.72
N VAL A 144 10.12 -13.38 -8.24
CA VAL A 144 11.05 -12.27 -7.94
C VAL A 144 11.45 -12.36 -6.47
N ASP A 145 12.71 -12.04 -6.15
CA ASP A 145 13.18 -12.08 -4.77
C ASP A 145 12.39 -11.11 -3.88
N TYR A 146 12.19 -9.87 -4.34
CA TYR A 146 11.46 -8.82 -3.62
C TYR A 146 10.53 -8.02 -4.53
N THR A 147 9.31 -7.75 -4.06
CA THR A 147 8.41 -6.74 -4.60
C THR A 147 8.12 -5.68 -3.53
N ILE A 148 8.39 -4.42 -3.84
CA ILE A 148 8.20 -3.27 -2.96
C ILE A 148 7.12 -2.37 -3.56
N SER A 149 6.09 -2.05 -2.79
CA SER A 149 4.88 -1.39 -3.27
C SER A 149 4.40 -0.29 -2.33
N GLN A 150 4.10 0.88 -2.89
CA GLN A 150 3.31 1.94 -2.24
C GLN A 150 1.98 2.11 -3.00
N GLY A 151 1.37 0.99 -3.38
CA GLY A 151 0.13 0.92 -4.13
C GLY A 151 0.34 0.46 -5.58
N LYS A 152 -0.74 0.42 -6.35
CA LYS A 152 -0.72 -0.21 -7.69
C LYS A 152 0.22 0.48 -8.69
N LYS A 153 0.38 1.80 -8.57
CA LYS A 153 1.15 2.64 -9.52
C LYS A 153 2.62 2.81 -9.15
N ASP A 154 3.02 2.45 -7.92
CA ASP A 154 4.41 2.57 -7.48
C ASP A 154 4.88 1.20 -6.98
N LYS A 155 5.58 0.49 -7.87
CA LYS A 155 6.12 -0.83 -7.61
C LYS A 155 7.54 -0.95 -8.11
N THR A 156 8.39 -1.52 -7.28
CA THR A 156 9.78 -1.79 -7.57
C THR A 156 10.07 -3.26 -7.32
N LEU A 157 10.82 -3.87 -8.21
CA LEU A 157 11.32 -5.23 -8.06
C LEU A 157 12.77 -5.14 -7.61
N ALA A 158 13.19 -5.98 -6.67
CA ALA A 158 14.61 -6.13 -6.37
C ALA A 158 15.02 -7.58 -6.56
N GLU A 159 16.09 -7.78 -7.32
CA GLU A 159 16.63 -9.09 -7.67
C GLU A 159 18.09 -9.20 -7.26
N PHE A 160 18.43 -10.35 -6.70
CA PHE A 160 19.77 -10.66 -6.21
C PHE A 160 20.46 -11.60 -7.18
N LYS A 161 21.76 -11.36 -7.37
CA LYS A 161 22.62 -12.34 -8.01
C LYS A 161 24.00 -12.42 -7.38
N LEU A 162 24.49 -13.63 -7.20
CA LEU A 162 25.92 -13.82 -7.03
C LEU A 162 26.64 -13.59 -8.36
N ALA A 163 27.76 -12.86 -8.32
CA ALA A 163 28.59 -12.56 -9.49
C ALA A 163 29.15 -13.82 -10.16
N LYS A 164 29.28 -14.93 -9.42
CA LYS A 164 29.66 -16.25 -9.95
C LYS A 164 28.53 -16.97 -10.69
N SER A 165 27.29 -16.49 -10.61
CA SER A 165 26.16 -17.15 -11.26
C SER A 165 26.40 -17.26 -12.76
N PRO A 166 26.24 -18.46 -13.36
CA PRO A 166 26.32 -18.65 -14.80
C PRO A 166 25.28 -17.80 -15.55
N SER A 167 24.06 -17.72 -15.01
CA SER A 167 22.92 -17.02 -15.63
C SER A 167 22.93 -15.49 -15.46
N LEU A 168 23.96 -14.90 -14.83
CA LEU A 168 23.99 -13.46 -14.56
C LEU A 168 23.80 -12.63 -15.83
N LYS A 169 24.46 -13.01 -16.91
CA LYS A 169 24.40 -12.27 -18.18
C LYS A 169 23.02 -12.35 -18.81
N ASP A 170 22.48 -13.56 -18.93
CA ASP A 170 21.19 -13.81 -19.56
C ASP A 170 20.07 -13.07 -18.80
N ASN A 171 20.05 -13.14 -17.47
CA ASN A 171 19.10 -12.41 -16.63
C ASN A 171 19.16 -10.89 -16.84
N LEU A 172 20.36 -10.31 -16.90
CA LEU A 172 20.54 -8.87 -17.13
C LEU A 172 20.06 -8.45 -18.54
N GLN A 173 20.30 -9.29 -19.55
CA GLN A 173 19.83 -9.05 -20.92
C GLN A 173 18.31 -9.11 -21.02
N GLU A 174 17.69 -10.14 -20.43
CA GLU A 174 16.23 -10.30 -20.41
C GLU A 174 15.55 -9.10 -19.75
N GLN A 175 16.10 -8.62 -18.62
CA GLN A 175 15.59 -7.44 -17.96
C GLN A 175 15.73 -6.18 -18.82
N LEU A 176 16.87 -5.98 -19.49
CA LEU A 176 17.06 -4.84 -20.39
C LEU A 176 16.01 -4.84 -21.52
N GLU A 177 15.71 -6.01 -22.08
CA GLU A 177 14.68 -6.16 -23.11
C GLU A 177 13.26 -5.95 -22.58
N LEU A 178 12.97 -6.36 -21.35
CA LEU A 178 11.68 -6.08 -20.69
C LEU A 178 11.49 -4.57 -20.47
N TYR A 179 12.53 -3.87 -20.01
CA TYR A 179 12.50 -2.41 -19.84
C TYR A 179 12.18 -1.65 -21.12
N LYS A 180 12.79 -2.05 -22.25
CA LYS A 180 12.51 -1.44 -23.56
C LYS A 180 11.05 -1.59 -23.99
N LYS A 181 10.39 -2.68 -23.56
CA LYS A 181 9.00 -3.00 -23.91
C LYS A 181 7.97 -2.35 -22.99
N VAL A 182 8.29 -2.14 -21.71
CA VAL A 182 7.34 -1.66 -20.69
C VAL A 182 7.71 -0.26 -20.22
N ASN A 183 7.27 0.74 -20.98
CA ASN A 183 7.62 2.15 -20.77
C ASN A 183 6.94 2.84 -19.56
N GLN A 184 6.31 2.12 -18.61
CA GLN A 184 5.38 2.81 -17.68
C GLN A 184 5.37 2.50 -16.20
N THR A 185 5.96 1.44 -15.61
CA THR A 185 5.80 1.32 -14.13
C THR A 185 6.70 0.36 -13.35
N GLU A 186 7.48 -0.51 -14.00
CA GLU A 186 8.27 -1.51 -13.27
C GLU A 186 9.75 -1.11 -13.29
N LYS A 187 10.25 -0.63 -12.15
CA LYS A 187 11.68 -0.33 -11.96
C LYS A 187 12.29 -1.51 -11.18
N GLY A 188 13.01 -2.39 -11.85
CA GLY A 188 13.81 -3.46 -11.24
C GLY A 188 15.21 -3.01 -10.83
N VAL A 189 15.58 -3.21 -9.56
CA VAL A 189 16.93 -2.98 -9.01
C VAL A 189 17.67 -4.31 -8.90
N TRP A 190 18.82 -4.42 -9.56
CA TRP A 190 19.73 -5.55 -9.40
C TRP A 190 20.71 -5.30 -8.27
N ILE A 191 20.89 -6.30 -7.42
CA ILE A 191 21.89 -6.31 -6.35
C ILE A 191 22.82 -7.48 -6.63
N ILE A 192 24.04 -7.18 -7.06
CA ILE A 192 25.02 -8.18 -7.49
C ILE A 192 26.17 -8.21 -6.48
N ILE A 193 26.46 -9.39 -5.91
CA ILE A 193 27.49 -9.55 -4.88
C ILE A 193 28.63 -10.41 -5.41
N PHE A 194 29.87 -9.99 -5.16
CA PHE A 194 31.06 -10.79 -5.50
C PHE A 194 31.97 -10.98 -4.28
N PHE A 195 32.60 -12.14 -4.21
CA PHE A 195 33.44 -12.61 -3.10
C PHE A 195 34.91 -12.80 -3.49
N THR A 196 35.25 -12.74 -4.79
CA THR A 196 36.65 -12.73 -5.27
C THR A 196 36.92 -11.61 -6.29
N ALA A 197 38.20 -11.33 -6.53
CA ALA A 197 38.60 -10.31 -7.51
C ALA A 197 38.16 -10.69 -8.93
N GLU A 198 38.25 -11.97 -9.26
CA GLU A 198 37.87 -12.56 -10.55
C GLU A 198 36.36 -12.46 -10.77
N GLU A 199 35.55 -12.78 -9.76
CA GLU A 199 34.10 -12.62 -9.81
C GLU A 199 33.71 -11.16 -10.04
N GLY A 200 34.36 -10.21 -9.34
CA GLY A 200 34.12 -8.78 -9.54
C GLY A 200 34.51 -8.30 -10.94
N ALA A 201 35.64 -8.78 -11.47
CA ALA A 201 36.08 -8.47 -12.83
C ALA A 201 35.12 -9.03 -13.87
N ARG A 202 34.68 -10.28 -13.71
CA ARG A 202 33.66 -10.92 -14.55
C ARG A 202 32.36 -10.12 -14.55
N ALA A 203 31.84 -9.76 -13.37
CA ALA A 203 30.60 -8.99 -13.26
C ALA A 203 30.69 -7.64 -13.97
N ARG A 204 31.79 -6.90 -13.79
CA ARG A 204 32.02 -5.62 -14.50
C ARG A 204 32.10 -5.80 -16.01
N ALA A 205 32.77 -6.85 -16.49
CA ALA A 205 32.85 -7.15 -17.91
C ALA A 205 31.46 -7.47 -18.51
N ILE A 206 30.66 -8.27 -17.81
CA ILE A 206 29.27 -8.56 -18.21
C ILE A 206 28.44 -7.28 -18.25
N LEU A 207 28.49 -6.45 -17.20
CA LEU A 207 27.75 -5.19 -17.13
C LEU A 207 28.12 -4.25 -18.28
N LYS A 208 29.40 -4.18 -18.65
CA LYS A 208 29.87 -3.43 -19.80
C LYS A 208 29.32 -4.00 -21.11
N GLU A 209 29.37 -5.32 -21.28
CA GLU A 209 28.88 -5.99 -22.49
C GLU A 209 27.38 -5.76 -22.72
N VAL A 210 26.58 -5.76 -21.66
CA VAL A 210 25.12 -5.52 -21.74
C VAL A 210 24.75 -4.02 -21.68
N GLY A 211 25.74 -3.12 -21.58
CA GLY A 211 25.51 -1.67 -21.53
C GLY A 211 24.92 -1.14 -20.22
N MET A 212 25.12 -1.85 -19.10
CA MET A 212 24.60 -1.52 -17.77
C MET A 212 25.70 -1.13 -16.76
N GLU A 213 26.93 -0.88 -17.20
CA GLU A 213 28.07 -0.54 -16.33
C GLU A 213 27.82 0.67 -15.40
N ASN A 214 27.02 1.64 -15.85
CA ASN A 214 26.65 2.85 -15.11
C ASN A 214 25.13 2.93 -14.86
N ALA A 215 24.42 1.80 -14.97
CA ALA A 215 22.99 1.78 -14.72
C ALA A 215 22.72 2.05 -13.23
N GLU A 216 21.95 3.10 -12.95
CA GLU A 216 21.55 3.46 -11.58
C GLU A 216 20.84 2.30 -10.85
N ASN A 217 20.14 1.46 -11.64
CA ASN A 217 19.39 0.31 -11.16
C ASN A 217 20.25 -0.92 -10.87
N VAL A 218 21.58 -0.83 -10.94
CA VAL A 218 22.49 -1.94 -10.65
C VAL A 218 23.43 -1.55 -9.51
N VAL A 219 23.35 -2.31 -8.42
CA VAL A 219 24.20 -2.15 -7.24
C VAL A 219 25.17 -3.33 -7.17
N LEU A 220 26.42 -3.10 -7.57
CA LEU A 220 27.49 -4.09 -7.47
C LEU A 220 28.20 -3.95 -6.11
N ILE A 221 28.29 -5.03 -5.33
CA ILE A 221 28.79 -5.05 -3.94
C ILE A 221 30.03 -5.95 -3.81
N ASP A 222 31.12 -5.36 -3.32
CA ASP A 222 32.39 -6.02 -3.01
C ASP A 222 32.35 -6.65 -1.61
N ALA A 223 31.96 -7.92 -1.52
CA ALA A 223 31.94 -8.69 -0.28
C ALA A 223 33.26 -9.42 -0.01
N ARG A 224 34.34 -9.12 -0.74
CA ARG A 224 35.62 -9.83 -0.57
C ARG A 224 36.18 -9.59 0.82
N LYS A 225 36.76 -10.63 1.42
CA LYS A 225 37.47 -10.56 2.72
C LYS A 225 38.95 -10.15 2.58
N ASP A 226 39.54 -10.31 1.41
CA ASP A 226 40.98 -10.13 1.14
C ASP A 226 41.42 -8.67 0.96
N ASN A 227 40.47 -7.77 0.67
CA ASN A 227 40.73 -6.36 0.36
C ASN A 227 40.27 -5.38 1.45
N LYS A 228 39.73 -5.88 2.57
CA LYS A 228 39.21 -5.06 3.67
C LYS A 228 40.32 -4.79 4.67
N GLN A 229 41.11 -3.74 4.40
CA GLN A 229 42.18 -3.34 5.30
C GLN A 229 41.64 -2.50 6.47
N PRO A 230 42.10 -2.77 7.71
CA PRO A 230 41.77 -1.92 8.86
C PRO A 230 42.22 -0.48 8.63
N ALA A 231 41.37 0.48 9.01
CA ALA A 231 41.67 1.91 8.88
C ALA A 231 42.99 2.32 9.60
N SER A 232 43.38 1.62 10.66
CA SER A 232 44.63 1.83 11.39
C SER A 232 45.87 1.56 10.53
N LYS A 233 45.82 0.59 9.61
CA LYS A 233 46.95 0.26 8.71
C LYS A 233 47.06 1.19 7.51
N LEU A 234 45.96 1.83 7.11
CA LEU A 234 45.94 2.81 6.01
C LEU A 234 46.59 4.14 6.41
N LYS A 235 46.46 4.57 7.68
CA LYS A 235 47.13 5.78 8.19
C LYS A 235 48.66 5.63 8.25
N ALA A 236 49.16 4.46 8.66
CA ALA A 236 50.60 4.20 8.75
C ALA A 236 51.32 4.33 7.39
N LYS A 237 50.64 3.98 6.30
CA LYS A 237 51.20 4.01 4.93
C LYS A 237 51.26 5.41 4.29
N LYS A 238 50.58 6.41 4.89
CA LYS A 238 50.63 7.82 4.45
C LYS A 238 51.67 8.66 5.19
N LEU A 239 52.30 8.09 6.22
CA LEU A 239 53.28 8.74 7.10
C LEU A 239 54.72 8.23 6.89
N THR A 240 54.91 7.36 5.89
CA THR A 240 56.19 6.85 5.37
C THR A 240 56.29 7.19 3.90
#